data_AF-A0A442IY03-F1
#
_entry.id   AF-A0A442IY03-F1
#
_cell.length_a   1.000
_cell.length_b   1.000
_cell.length_c   1.000
_cell.angle_alpha   90.00
_cell.angle_beta   90.00
_cell.angle_gamma   90.00
#
_symmetry.space_group_name_H-M   'P 1'
#
loop_
_entity.id
_entity.type
_entity.pdbx_description
1 polymer ?
#
loop_
_entity_poly.entity_id
_entity_poly.type
_entity_poly.pdbx_seq_one_letter_code
_entity_poly.pdbx_strand_id
1 'polypeptide(L)'
;MARPDRAGHGQWRGYSGDHADGGVSKTAVWRWQARLDKGVEGLLRDKTRPPGMPRLPLAVVDRVVALTLCDPPGETTNWTGRQMAKVAGVGLTSVQRIWKAHGLAPHRVRAFKLSNDPKFAAKVRDIVGLYVDPPAHAVVISVDEKSQIQALDRT
;
A
#
# COMPACT_ATOMS: atom_id res chain seq x y z
N MET A 1 33.23 40.07 35.09
CA MET A 1 34.36 39.70 35.97
C MET A 1 33.86 38.51 36.79
N ALA A 2 34.31 37.26 36.68
CA ALA A 2 35.42 36.61 36.01
C ALA A 2 34.96 35.22 35.50
N ARG A 3 35.58 34.71 34.44
CA ARG A 3 35.39 33.35 33.91
C ARG A 3 36.40 32.39 34.57
N PRO A 4 36.06 31.13 34.88
CA PRO A 4 37.05 30.08 35.01
C PRO A 4 37.18 29.30 33.69
N ASP A 5 38.36 29.49 33.12
CA ASP A 5 39.26 28.57 32.42
C ASP A 5 38.73 27.44 31.51
N ARG A 6 39.26 27.44 30.28
CA ARG A 6 39.24 26.34 29.33
C ARG A 6 40.61 25.64 29.39
N ALA A 7 40.66 24.38 29.81
CA ALA A 7 41.74 23.48 29.41
C ALA A 7 41.27 22.03 29.42
N GLY A 8 41.40 21.36 28.28
CA GLY A 8 41.07 19.93 28.12
C GLY A 8 40.67 19.56 26.69
N HIS A 9 41.43 20.02 25.69
CA HIS A 9 41.29 19.55 24.32
C HIS A 9 41.80 18.11 24.22
N GLY A 10 40.93 17.14 24.52
CA GLY A 10 41.12 15.73 24.22
C GLY A 10 40.75 15.44 22.77
N GLN A 11 41.74 15.48 21.89
CA GLN A 11 41.64 15.08 20.49
C GLN A 11 41.33 13.59 20.39
N TRP A 12 40.08 13.23 20.08
CA TRP A 12 39.74 11.86 19.68
C TRP A 12 39.79 11.74 18.16
N ARG A 13 41.02 11.60 17.63
CA ARG A 13 41.26 11.12 16.26
C ARG A 13 40.85 9.65 16.17
N GLY A 14 40.35 9.28 14.99
CA GLY A 14 39.53 8.11 14.74
C GLY A 14 40.17 6.75 14.99
N TYR A 15 39.32 5.80 15.32
CA TYR A 15 39.29 4.43 14.80
C TYR A 15 37.91 3.86 15.19
N SER A 16 37.07 3.54 14.19
CA SER A 16 36.86 2.20 13.62
C SER A 16 36.21 1.25 14.62
N GLY A 17 35.13 0.61 14.17
CA GLY A 17 34.20 -0.09 15.03
C GLY A 17 34.85 -1.17 15.89
N ASP A 18 34.45 -1.19 17.15
CA ASP A 18 34.46 -2.39 17.97
C ASP A 18 33.17 -2.36 18.81
N HIS A 19 32.37 -3.40 18.63
CA HIS A 19 31.22 -3.70 19.49
C HIS A 19 31.77 -4.10 20.85
N ALA A 20 31.78 -3.17 21.80
CA ALA A 20 32.00 -3.49 23.21
C ALA A 20 31.05 -4.65 23.60
N ASP A 21 31.60 -5.62 24.33
CA ASP A 21 31.09 -6.96 24.68
C ASP A 21 29.66 -7.06 25.28
N GLY A 22 28.91 -5.96 25.34
CA GLY A 22 27.53 -5.89 25.82
C GLY A 22 26.46 -5.62 24.76
N GLY A 23 26.80 -5.52 23.47
CA GLY A 23 25.82 -5.34 22.39
C GLY A 23 25.06 -3.99 22.39
N VAL A 24 25.49 -3.03 23.21
CA VAL A 24 24.83 -1.72 23.34
C VAL A 24 25.59 -0.66 22.54
N SER A 25 24.88 0.06 21.67
CA SER A 25 25.49 1.15 20.89
C SER A 25 26.00 2.30 21.78
N LYS A 26 27.10 2.95 21.37
CA LYS A 26 27.63 4.15 22.03
C LYS A 26 26.55 5.22 22.25
N THR A 27 25.67 5.43 21.26
CA THR A 27 24.54 6.38 21.35
C THR A 27 23.56 6.05 22.48
N ALA A 28 23.34 4.78 22.79
CA ALA A 28 22.50 4.38 23.92
C ALA A 28 23.16 4.73 25.27
N VAL A 29 24.48 4.49 25.39
CA VAL A 29 25.26 4.86 26.60
C VAL A 29 25.22 6.37 26.84
N TRP A 30 25.43 7.20 25.82
CA TRP A 30 25.31 8.66 25.92
C TRP A 30 23.93 9.11 26.41
N ARG A 31 22.87 8.47 25.90
CA ARG A 31 21.49 8.78 26.32
C ARG A 31 21.23 8.36 27.77
N TRP A 32 21.85 7.29 28.26
CA TRP A 32 21.75 6.88 29.66
C TRP A 32 22.50 7.81 30.60
N GLN A 33 23.72 8.23 30.25
CA GLN A 33 24.49 9.21 31.02
C GLN A 33 23.73 10.54 31.15
N ALA A 34 23.19 11.07 30.05
CA ALA A 34 22.38 12.29 30.08
C ALA A 34 21.06 12.17 30.88
N ARG A 35 20.58 10.94 31.12
CA ARG A 35 19.43 10.67 32.00
C ARG A 35 19.85 10.60 33.48
N LEU A 36 21.03 10.06 33.75
CA LEU A 36 21.62 9.97 35.09
C LEU A 36 21.88 11.36 35.71
N ASP A 37 22.15 12.38 34.88
CA ASP A 37 22.26 13.78 35.34
C ASP A 37 20.96 14.29 36.04
N LYS A 38 19.83 13.62 35.82
CA LYS A 38 18.54 13.89 36.49
C LYS A 38 18.28 13.00 37.71
N GLY A 39 19.30 12.27 38.16
CA GLY A 39 19.23 11.28 39.23
C GLY A 39 18.80 9.89 38.75
N VAL A 40 18.86 8.92 39.66
CA VAL A 40 18.51 7.51 39.41
C VAL A 40 17.05 7.37 38.92
N GLU A 41 16.15 8.22 39.40
CA GLU A 41 14.75 8.31 38.94
C GLU A 41 14.63 8.58 37.43
N GLY A 42 15.60 9.29 36.83
CA GLY A 42 15.66 9.54 35.39
C GLY A 42 15.99 8.31 34.54
N LEU A 43 16.54 7.25 35.15
CA LEU A 43 16.81 5.96 34.50
C LEU A 43 15.64 4.99 34.61
N LEU A 44 14.78 5.14 35.62
CA LEU A 44 13.63 4.25 35.87
C LEU A 44 12.48 4.47 34.87
N ARG A 45 12.51 5.56 34.09
CA ARG A 45 11.49 5.88 33.09
C ARG A 45 12.10 6.05 31.72
N ASP A 46 11.57 5.33 30.73
CA ASP A 46 11.88 5.66 29.34
C ASP A 46 11.24 6.99 28.96
N LYS A 47 11.92 7.75 28.10
CA LYS A 47 11.42 9.06 27.68
C LYS A 47 10.14 8.85 26.87
N THR A 48 9.05 9.52 27.24
CA THR A 48 7.81 9.52 26.47
C THR A 48 8.14 9.91 25.02
N ARG A 49 8.00 8.94 24.12
CA ARG A 49 8.15 9.19 22.68
C ARG A 49 7.00 10.13 22.28
N PRO A 50 7.28 11.25 21.58
CA PRO A 50 6.22 12.09 21.06
C PRO A 50 5.26 11.23 20.23
N PRO A 51 3.94 11.48 20.31
CA PRO A 51 2.97 10.71 19.55
C PRO A 51 3.40 10.68 18.08
N GLY A 52 3.25 9.51 17.44
CA GLY A 52 3.47 9.39 16.01
C GLY A 52 2.56 10.31 15.23
N MET A 53 2.85 10.49 13.94
CA MET A 53 2.02 11.31 13.04
C MET A 53 0.55 10.87 13.13
N PRO A 54 -0.40 11.81 13.30
CA PRO A 54 -1.81 11.48 13.44
C PRO A 54 -2.31 10.70 12.22
N ARG A 55 -3.25 9.78 12.44
CA ARG A 55 -3.85 8.99 11.37
C ARG A 55 -4.59 9.93 10.40
N LEU A 56 -4.66 9.55 9.13
CA LEU A 56 -5.47 10.29 8.16
C LEU A 56 -6.93 10.35 8.64
N PRO A 57 -7.62 11.48 8.46
CA PRO A 57 -9.05 11.58 8.72
C PRO A 57 -9.83 10.54 7.92
N LEU A 58 -10.87 9.96 8.51
CA LEU A 58 -11.70 8.93 7.85
C LEU A 58 -12.29 9.43 6.53
N ALA A 59 -12.72 10.70 6.47
CA ALA A 59 -13.21 11.33 5.24
C ALA A 59 -12.23 11.23 4.06
N VAL A 60 -10.92 11.26 4.32
CA VAL A 60 -9.89 11.10 3.28
C VAL A 60 -9.77 9.64 2.85
N VAL A 61 -9.90 8.70 3.79
CA VAL A 61 -9.93 7.26 3.50
C VAL A 61 -11.13 6.93 2.63
N ASP A 62 -12.32 7.39 3.02
CA ASP A 62 -13.57 7.16 2.30
C ASP A 62 -13.51 7.71 0.88
N ARG A 63 -12.95 8.92 0.71
CA ARG A 63 -12.73 9.52 -0.61
C ARG A 63 -11.82 8.65 -1.49
N VAL A 64 -10.72 8.14 -0.95
CA VAL A 64 -9.79 7.27 -1.71
C VAL A 64 -10.48 5.96 -2.10
N VAL A 65 -11.24 5.36 -1.21
CA VAL A 65 -12.00 4.13 -1.50
C VAL A 65 -13.03 4.39 -2.61
N ALA A 66 -13.83 5.45 -2.49
CA ALA A 66 -14.84 5.81 -3.49
C ALA A 66 -14.21 6.08 -4.88
N LEU A 67 -13.13 6.86 -4.95
CA LEU A 67 -12.43 7.12 -6.21
C LEU A 67 -11.88 5.85 -6.85
N THR A 68 -11.44 4.88 -6.05
CA THR A 68 -10.89 3.61 -6.56
C THR A 68 -11.94 2.79 -7.31
N LEU A 69 -13.24 3.03 -7.06
CA LEU A 69 -14.36 2.35 -7.72
C LEU A 69 -14.77 3.01 -9.04
N CYS A 70 -14.30 4.22 -9.32
CA CYS A 70 -14.53 4.93 -10.58
C CYS A 70 -13.36 4.71 -11.54
N ASP A 71 -13.54 5.06 -12.81
CA ASP A 71 -12.43 5.05 -13.77
C ASP A 71 -11.41 6.16 -13.43
N PRO A 72 -10.10 5.88 -13.57
CA PRO A 72 -9.08 6.90 -13.40
C PRO A 72 -9.20 7.97 -14.50
N PRO A 73 -8.84 9.23 -14.20
CA PRO A 73 -8.83 10.27 -15.21
C PRO A 73 -7.75 10.00 -16.28
N GLY A 74 -8.15 10.09 -17.55
CA GLY A 74 -7.29 9.89 -18.74
C GLY A 74 -7.49 8.53 -19.44
N GLU A 75 -6.67 8.24 -20.43
CA GLU A 75 -6.71 7.00 -21.22
C GLU A 75 -6.03 5.81 -20.50
N THR A 76 -6.20 5.69 -19.18
CA THR A 76 -5.63 4.58 -18.41
C THR A 76 -6.72 3.64 -17.96
N THR A 77 -6.56 2.33 -18.17
CA THR A 77 -7.58 1.34 -17.77
C THR A 77 -7.61 1.06 -16.27
N ASN A 78 -6.54 1.39 -15.53
CA ASN A 78 -6.41 1.06 -14.11
C ASN A 78 -5.80 2.23 -13.32
N TRP A 79 -6.24 2.41 -12.07
CA TRP A 79 -5.61 3.36 -11.15
C TRP A 79 -4.17 2.98 -10.82
N THR A 80 -3.23 3.87 -11.12
CA THR A 80 -1.91 3.81 -10.48
C THR A 80 -1.94 4.50 -9.12
N GLY A 81 -1.09 4.03 -8.19
CA GLY A 81 -0.99 4.64 -6.86
C GLY A 81 -0.59 6.12 -6.90
N ARG A 82 0.25 6.52 -7.87
CA ARG A 82 0.68 7.92 -8.04
C ARG A 82 -0.44 8.80 -8.58
N GLN A 83 -1.25 8.31 -9.52
CA GLN A 83 -2.44 9.04 -9.98
C GLN A 83 -3.43 9.23 -8.85
N MET A 84 -3.75 8.16 -8.11
CA MET A 84 -4.66 8.25 -6.96
C MET A 84 -4.14 9.23 -5.90
N ALA A 85 -2.84 9.20 -5.59
CA ALA A 85 -2.21 10.13 -4.67
C ALA A 85 -2.38 11.59 -5.10
N LYS A 86 -2.18 11.89 -6.39
CA LYS A 86 -2.35 13.23 -6.96
C LYS A 86 -3.81 13.69 -6.89
N VAL A 87 -4.75 12.84 -7.29
CA VAL A 87 -6.20 13.17 -7.29
C VAL A 87 -6.74 13.33 -5.87
N ALA A 88 -6.36 12.45 -4.95
CA ALA A 88 -6.85 12.46 -3.58
C ALA A 88 -6.05 13.40 -2.65
N GLY A 89 -4.97 14.02 -3.12
CA GLY A 89 -4.15 14.96 -2.33
C GLY A 89 -3.44 14.31 -1.14
N VAL A 90 -3.04 13.03 -1.26
CA VAL A 90 -2.39 12.27 -0.18
C VAL A 90 -1.11 11.61 -0.66
N GLY A 91 -0.20 11.29 0.26
CA GLY A 91 1.04 10.58 -0.08
C GLY A 91 0.78 9.17 -0.62
N LEU A 92 1.63 8.72 -1.55
CA LEU A 92 1.56 7.38 -2.17
C LEU A 92 1.49 6.24 -1.13
N THR A 93 2.30 6.33 -0.07
CA THR A 93 2.32 5.34 1.01
C THR A 93 0.99 5.27 1.77
N SER A 94 0.28 6.40 1.88
CA SER A 94 -1.04 6.46 2.50
C SER A 94 -2.07 5.76 1.62
N VAL A 95 -2.07 6.02 0.31
CA VAL A 95 -2.92 5.32 -0.67
C VAL A 95 -2.69 3.81 -0.60
N GLN A 96 -1.43 3.37 -0.66
CA GLN A 96 -1.09 1.94 -0.61
C GLN A 96 -1.54 1.29 0.70
N ARG A 97 -1.42 1.99 1.83
CA ARG A 97 -1.93 1.52 3.13
C ARG A 97 -3.45 1.41 3.14
N ILE A 98 -4.16 2.39 2.58
CA ILE A 98 -5.62 2.36 2.45
C ILE A 98 -6.02 1.17 1.58
N TRP A 99 -5.44 1.02 0.39
CA TRP A 99 -5.74 -0.11 -0.48
C TRP A 99 -5.47 -1.46 0.19
N LYS A 100 -4.33 -1.62 0.87
CA LYS A 100 -4.02 -2.85 1.61
C LYS A 100 -5.02 -3.12 2.74
N ALA A 101 -5.40 -2.09 3.51
CA ALA A 101 -6.33 -2.23 4.62
C ALA A 101 -7.76 -2.59 4.16
N HIS A 102 -8.16 -2.11 2.97
CA HIS A 102 -9.49 -2.36 2.38
C HIS A 102 -9.50 -3.49 1.33
N GLY A 103 -8.37 -4.20 1.13
CA GLY A 103 -8.29 -5.28 0.14
C GLY A 103 -8.44 -4.84 -1.31
N LEU A 104 -8.21 -3.56 -1.62
CA LEU A 104 -8.38 -3.00 -2.96
C LEU A 104 -7.15 -3.33 -3.82
N ALA A 105 -7.39 -3.87 -5.01
CA ALA A 105 -6.38 -4.15 -6.01
C ALA A 105 -6.80 -3.57 -7.37
N PRO A 106 -6.56 -2.27 -7.63
CA PRO A 106 -7.07 -1.58 -8.82
C PRO A 106 -6.50 -2.10 -10.14
N HIS A 107 -5.40 -2.85 -10.11
CA HIS A 107 -4.82 -3.52 -11.27
C HIS A 107 -5.40 -4.93 -11.49
N ARG A 108 -6.24 -5.41 -10.58
CA ARG A 108 -6.90 -6.72 -10.64
C ARG A 108 -8.40 -6.58 -10.81
N VAL A 109 -8.85 -5.50 -11.44
CA VAL A 109 -10.26 -5.33 -11.80
C VAL A 109 -10.68 -6.58 -12.56
N ARG A 110 -11.52 -7.40 -11.92
CA ARG A 110 -12.19 -8.50 -12.57
C ARG A 110 -13.26 -7.86 -13.42
N ALA A 111 -12.92 -7.52 -14.66
CA ALA A 111 -13.89 -7.08 -15.63
C ALA A 111 -14.89 -8.23 -15.83
N PHE A 112 -16.04 -8.14 -15.16
CA PHE A 112 -17.19 -8.94 -15.54
C PHE A 112 -17.78 -8.23 -16.75
N LYS A 113 -17.63 -8.83 -17.94
CA LYS A 113 -18.29 -8.33 -19.15
C LYS A 113 -19.80 -8.55 -18.98
N LEU A 114 -20.47 -7.61 -18.31
CA LEU A 114 -21.91 -7.53 -18.31
C LEU A 114 -22.31 -6.76 -19.57
N SER A 115 -23.05 -7.40 -20.48
CA SER A 115 -23.67 -6.67 -21.57
C SER A 115 -24.70 -5.69 -20.99
N ASN A 116 -24.68 -4.44 -21.43
CA ASN A 116 -25.66 -3.43 -21.02
C ASN A 116 -27.00 -3.55 -21.78
N ASP A 117 -27.22 -4.69 -22.46
CA ASP A 117 -28.45 -4.98 -23.17
C ASP A 117 -29.60 -5.20 -22.16
N PRO A 118 -30.68 -4.41 -22.21
CA PRO A 118 -31.84 -4.59 -21.34
C PRO A 118 -32.45 -6.01 -21.41
N LYS A 119 -32.21 -6.75 -22.51
CA LYS A 119 -32.67 -8.14 -22.71
C LYS A 119 -31.58 -9.18 -22.39
N PHE A 120 -30.42 -8.80 -21.86
CA PHE A 120 -29.29 -9.71 -21.61
C PHE A 120 -29.70 -10.96 -20.83
N ALA A 121 -30.42 -10.78 -19.72
CA ALA A 121 -30.85 -11.89 -18.88
C ALA A 121 -31.81 -12.86 -19.60
N ALA A 122 -32.67 -12.35 -20.49
CA ALA A 122 -33.54 -13.19 -21.31
C ALA A 122 -32.71 -14.00 -22.32
N LYS A 123 -31.83 -13.33 -23.07
CA LYS A 123 -30.95 -13.98 -24.06
C LYS A 123 -30.06 -15.06 -23.44
N VAL A 124 -29.49 -14.80 -22.26
CA VAL A 124 -28.67 -15.79 -21.54
C VAL A 124 -29.52 -17.00 -21.15
N ARG A 125 -30.75 -16.80 -20.68
CA ARG A 125 -31.66 -17.91 -20.36
C ARG A 125 -32.02 -18.72 -21.59
N ASP A 126 -32.26 -18.08 -22.73
CA ASP A 126 -32.55 -18.77 -23.98
C ASP A 126 -31.37 -19.65 -24.42
N ILE A 127 -30.15 -19.11 -24.36
CA ILE A 127 -28.91 -19.87 -24.68
C ILE A 127 -28.70 -21.03 -23.71
N VAL A 128 -28.84 -20.80 -22.40
CA VAL A 128 -28.71 -21.88 -21.40
C VAL A 128 -29.82 -22.92 -21.58
N GLY A 129 -31.03 -22.50 -21.98
CA GLY A 129 -32.14 -23.39 -22.32
C GLY A 129 -31.77 -24.41 -23.38
N LEU A 130 -30.97 -24.02 -24.39
CA LEU A 130 -30.46 -24.95 -25.41
C LEU A 130 -29.57 -26.07 -24.85
N TYR A 131 -28.95 -25.88 -23.68
CA TYR A 131 -28.14 -26.91 -23.01
C TYR A 131 -28.93 -27.75 -22.01
N VAL A 132 -29.99 -27.18 -21.42
CA VAL A 132 -30.79 -27.83 -20.37
C VAL A 132 -31.93 -28.66 -20.95
N ASP A 133 -32.59 -28.17 -22.00
CA ASP A 133 -33.67 -28.86 -22.71
C ASP A 133 -33.54 -28.63 -24.23
N PRO A 134 -32.59 -29.32 -24.88
CA PRO A 134 -32.32 -29.13 -26.29
C PRO A 134 -33.51 -29.58 -27.15
N PRO A 135 -33.97 -28.77 -28.12
CA PRO A 135 -34.98 -29.19 -29.08
C PRO A 135 -34.55 -30.44 -29.87
N ALA A 136 -35.52 -31.24 -30.31
CA ALA A 136 -35.23 -32.42 -31.12
C ALA A 136 -34.44 -32.03 -32.39
N HIS A 137 -33.31 -32.71 -32.61
CA HIS A 137 -32.37 -32.47 -33.71
C HIS A 137 -31.66 -31.10 -33.71
N ALA A 138 -31.54 -30.44 -32.55
CA ALA A 138 -30.82 -29.16 -32.45
C ALA A 138 -29.30 -29.32 -32.63
N VAL A 139 -28.69 -28.38 -33.36
CA VAL A 139 -27.23 -28.22 -33.49
C VAL A 139 -26.86 -26.83 -32.98
N VAL A 140 -25.97 -26.75 -32.00
CA VAL A 140 -25.47 -25.48 -31.45
C VAL A 140 -24.08 -25.21 -32.01
N ILE A 141 -23.91 -24.09 -32.71
CA ILE A 141 -22.61 -23.65 -33.24
C ILE A 141 -22.18 -22.41 -32.45
N SER A 142 -21.10 -22.53 -31.70
CA SER A 142 -20.48 -21.43 -30.97
C SER A 142 -19.26 -20.91 -31.73
N VAL A 143 -19.26 -19.63 -32.07
CA VAL A 143 -18.11 -18.94 -32.68
C VAL A 143 -17.69 -17.83 -31.73
N ASP A 144 -16.48 -17.93 -31.19
CA ASP A 144 -15.85 -16.87 -30.40
C ASP A 144 -14.68 -16.32 -31.20
N GLU A 145 -14.70 -15.02 -31.49
CA GLU A 145 -13.53 -14.35 -32.02
C GLU A 145 -12.67 -13.87 -30.86
N LYS A 146 -11.52 -14.52 -30.71
CA LYS A 146 -10.55 -14.18 -29.68
C LYS A 146 -9.46 -13.29 -30.26
N SER A 147 -9.66 -11.99 -30.18
CA SER A 147 -8.60 -11.03 -30.47
C SER A 147 -7.45 -11.23 -29.46
N GLN A 148 -6.30 -11.70 -29.95
CA GLN A 148 -5.05 -12.01 -29.21
C GLN A 148 -4.96 -13.35 -28.44
N ILE A 149 -5.19 -14.48 -29.11
CA ILE A 149 -4.43 -15.70 -28.80
C ILE A 149 -3.59 -16.09 -30.01
N GLN A 150 -2.27 -15.97 -29.88
CA GLN A 150 -1.35 -16.68 -30.77
C GLN A 150 -1.48 -18.18 -30.47
N ALA A 151 -1.86 -18.97 -31.47
CA ALA A 151 -1.64 -20.41 -31.43
C ALA A 151 -0.13 -20.64 -31.42
N LEU A 152 0.44 -20.87 -30.23
CA LEU A 152 1.78 -21.43 -30.12
C LEU A 152 1.65 -22.90 -30.50
N ASP A 153 1.85 -23.15 -31.79
CA ASP A 153 2.06 -24.50 -32.29
C ASP A 153 3.34 -25.04 -31.63
N ARG A 154 3.19 -26.14 -30.89
CA ARG A 154 4.29 -27.01 -30.53
C ARG A 154 3.97 -28.31 -31.24
N THR A 155 4.74 -28.55 -32.30
CA THR A 155 4.88 -29.81 -33.06
C THR A 155 4.52 -31.06 -32.28
#